data_AF-A0A6C1RH67-F1
#
_entry.id   AF-A0A6C1RH67-F1
#
_cell.length_a   1.000
_cell.length_b   1.000
_cell.length_c   1.000
_cell.angle_alpha   90.00
_cell.angle_beta   90.00
_cell.angle_gamma   90.00
#
_symmetry.space_group_name_H-M   'P 1'
#
loop_
_entity.id
_entity.type
_entity.pdbx_description
1 polymer ?
#
loop_
_entity_poly.entity_id
_entity_poly.type
_entity_poly.pdbx_seq_one_letter_code
_entity_poly.pdbx_strand_id
1 'polypeptide(L)'
;MTPLVDGELQQLRFATLSLSAGGQYSLQSQDRELAVVLICGDCDAVIEGGADCRLGPRSNPFDQPPYALFVGRSNRIGFRAREASLLGIGSAPAARRFANSYITPEQVATGERGTDN
;
A
#
# COMPACT_ATOMS: atom_id res chain seq x y z
N MET A 1 19.13 -25.29 4.27
CA MET A 1 18.67 -23.95 3.84
C MET A 1 17.55 -24.19 2.85
N THR A 2 16.30 -23.89 3.19
CA THR A 2 15.18 -24.07 2.26
C THR A 2 15.35 -23.04 1.14
N PRO A 3 15.48 -23.44 -0.13
CA PRO A 3 15.58 -22.48 -1.22
C PRO A 3 14.31 -21.64 -1.27
N LEU A 4 14.45 -20.32 -1.35
CA LEU A 4 13.35 -19.44 -1.69
C LEU A 4 13.04 -19.66 -3.16
N VAL A 5 11.93 -20.34 -3.45
CA VAL A 5 11.49 -20.58 -4.83
C VAL A 5 10.63 -19.40 -5.26
N ASP A 6 11.18 -18.59 -6.17
CA ASP A 6 10.45 -17.48 -6.76
C ASP A 6 9.23 -18.00 -7.56
N GLY A 7 8.11 -17.29 -7.46
CA GLY A 7 6.88 -17.65 -8.16
C GLY A 7 6.05 -18.80 -7.57
N GLU A 8 6.46 -19.48 -6.50
CA GLU A 8 5.58 -20.50 -5.85
C GLU A 8 4.54 -19.87 -4.91
N LEU A 9 4.83 -18.68 -4.38
CA LEU A 9 3.89 -17.91 -3.56
C LEU A 9 2.85 -17.20 -4.44
N GLN A 10 1.92 -18.00 -5.00
CA GLN A 10 0.88 -17.51 -5.92
C GLN A 10 -0.19 -16.65 -5.22
N GLN A 11 -0.35 -16.85 -3.91
CA GLN A 11 -1.36 -16.16 -3.10
C GLN A 11 -0.91 -14.78 -2.66
N LEU A 12 0.34 -14.63 -2.21
CA LEU A 12 0.84 -13.35 -1.72
C LEU A 12 1.96 -12.84 -2.64
N ARG A 13 1.76 -11.64 -3.18
CA ARG A 13 2.80 -10.89 -3.85
C ARG A 13 3.07 -9.61 -3.07
N PHE A 14 4.33 -9.20 -3.07
CA PHE A 14 4.75 -7.95 -2.45
C PHE A 14 5.73 -7.22 -3.36
N ALA A 15 5.59 -5.91 -3.43
CA ALA A 15 6.52 -5.02 -4.12
C ALA A 15 6.68 -3.72 -3.34
N THR A 16 7.80 -3.05 -3.57
CA THR A 16 8.01 -1.67 -3.13
C THR A 16 8.01 -0.75 -4.34
N LEU A 17 7.36 0.41 -4.19
CA LEU A 17 7.37 1.48 -5.17
C LEU A 17 8.06 2.70 -4.56
N SER A 18 9.23 3.03 -5.08
CA SER A 18 9.96 4.24 -4.74
C SER A 18 9.68 5.32 -5.77
N LEU A 19 9.28 6.51 -5.32
CA LEU A 19 9.05 7.68 -6.17
C LEU A 19 9.90 8.85 -5.67
N SER A 20 10.57 9.54 -6.58
CA SER A 20 11.12 10.86 -6.30
C SER A 20 9.99 11.88 -6.13
N ALA A 21 10.28 13.04 -5.53
CA ALA A 21 9.32 14.13 -5.45
C ALA A 21 8.82 14.53 -6.86
N GLY A 22 7.50 14.65 -7.02
CA GLY A 22 6.84 14.86 -8.31
C GLY A 22 6.70 13.61 -9.18
N GLY A 23 7.36 12.50 -8.81
CA GLY A 23 7.29 11.23 -9.51
C GLY A 23 5.88 10.65 -9.55
N GLN A 24 5.55 9.98 -10.65
CA GLN A 24 4.24 9.38 -10.87
C GLN A 24 4.36 7.92 -11.25
N TYR A 25 3.37 7.13 -10.86
CA TYR A 25 3.25 5.74 -11.26
C TYR A 25 1.78 5.35 -11.34
N SER A 26 1.46 4.36 -12.18
CA SER A 26 0.11 3.82 -12.24
C SER A 26 0.16 2.32 -12.41
N LEU A 27 -0.81 1.64 -11.81
CA LEU A 27 -0.95 0.19 -11.91
C LEU A 27 -2.42 -0.21 -11.97
N GLN A 28 -2.65 -1.46 -12.36
CA GLN A 28 -3.96 -2.08 -12.35
C GLN A 28 -3.98 -3.25 -11.38
N SER A 29 -5.04 -3.33 -10.59
CA SER A 29 -5.28 -4.45 -9.65
C SER A 29 -5.78 -5.72 -10.36
N GLN A 30 -6.31 -5.62 -11.58
CA GLN A 30 -6.74 -6.75 -12.42
C GLN A 30 -7.71 -7.71 -11.70
N ASP A 31 -7.33 -8.97 -11.50
CA ASP A 31 -8.07 -10.00 -10.76
C ASP A 31 -7.65 -10.10 -9.27
N ARG A 32 -6.80 -9.18 -8.82
CA ARG A 32 -6.23 -9.13 -7.47
C ARG A 32 -6.74 -7.92 -6.70
N GLU A 33 -6.71 -8.00 -5.39
CA GLU A 33 -6.82 -6.84 -4.51
C GLU A 33 -5.45 -6.40 -4.01
N LEU A 34 -5.35 -5.16 -3.57
CA LEU A 34 -4.10 -4.52 -3.17
C LEU A 34 -4.23 -3.87 -1.79
N ALA A 35 -3.18 -4.02 -0.99
CA ALA A 35 -2.94 -3.22 0.19
C ALA A 35 -1.73 -2.32 -0.10
N VAL A 36 -1.98 -1.02 -0.27
CA VAL A 36 -0.94 -0.01 -0.48
C VAL A 36 -0.68 0.68 0.84
N VAL A 37 0.55 0.66 1.32
CA VAL A 37 0.95 1.25 2.60
C VAL A 37 2.05 2.26 2.36
N LEU A 38 1.89 3.48 2.85
CA LEU A 38 2.97 4.46 2.87
C LEU A 38 3.97 4.08 3.95
N ILE A 39 5.19 3.72 3.56
CA ILE A 39 6.29 3.44 4.48
C ILE A 39 6.86 4.76 4.99
N CYS A 40 7.21 5.67 4.07
CA CYS A 40 7.57 7.06 4.36
C CYS A 40 7.30 7.97 3.15
N GLY A 41 7.22 9.28 3.38
CA GLY A 41 6.99 10.32 2.38
C GLY A 41 5.62 10.98 2.47
N ASP A 42 5.15 11.51 1.35
CA ASP A 42 3.86 12.16 1.19
C ASP A 42 3.42 12.00 -0.28
N CYS A 43 2.29 11.33 -0.51
CA CYS A 43 1.89 10.86 -1.82
C CYS A 43 0.37 10.96 -2.02
N ASP A 44 -0.05 11.61 -3.10
CA ASP A 44 -1.45 11.58 -3.53
C ASP A 44 -1.72 10.27 -4.28
N ALA A 45 -2.85 9.61 -3.99
CA ALA A 45 -3.31 8.42 -4.66
C ALA A 45 -4.73 8.62 -5.20
N VAL A 46 -4.93 8.23 -6.46
CA VAL A 46 -6.19 8.39 -7.19
C VAL A 46 -6.63 7.04 -7.71
N ILE A 47 -7.83 6.60 -7.34
CA ILE A 47 -8.46 5.42 -7.93
C ILE A 47 -9.41 5.89 -9.02
N GLU A 48 -9.36 5.27 -10.20
CA GLU A 48 -10.25 5.62 -11.30
C GLU A 48 -11.73 5.52 -10.89
N GLY A 49 -12.46 6.64 -11.03
CA GLY A 49 -13.87 6.76 -10.62
C GLY A 49 -14.11 6.87 -9.11
N GLY A 50 -13.04 6.92 -8.30
CA GLY A 50 -13.08 7.11 -6.85
C GLY A 50 -12.66 8.52 -6.42
N ALA A 51 -12.61 8.72 -5.10
CA ALA A 51 -12.07 9.95 -4.51
C ALA A 51 -10.54 9.88 -4.42
N ASP A 52 -9.92 11.05 -4.57
CA ASP A 52 -8.51 11.24 -4.30
C ASP A 52 -8.26 11.11 -2.79
N CYS A 53 -7.15 10.47 -2.43
CA CYS A 53 -6.70 10.37 -1.05
C CYS A 53 -5.22 10.74 -0.94
N ARG A 54 -4.85 11.36 0.18
CA ARG A 54 -3.47 11.70 0.49
C ARG A 54 -2.91 10.68 1.46
N LEU A 55 -1.91 9.94 1.03
CA LEU A 55 -1.12 9.06 1.89
C LEU A 55 0.01 9.90 2.49
N GLY A 56 -0.09 10.22 3.77
CA GLY A 56 0.93 10.99 4.49
C GLY A 56 0.46 12.38 4.95
N PRO A 57 1.40 13.19 5.47
CA PRO A 57 2.84 12.93 5.54
C PRO A 57 3.21 11.85 6.58
N ARG A 58 4.24 11.06 6.30
CA ARG A 58 4.86 10.10 7.24
C ARG A 58 6.37 10.13 7.08
N SER A 59 7.08 10.76 7.99
CA SER A 59 8.55 10.92 7.87
C SER A 59 9.30 9.63 8.23
N ASN A 60 8.85 8.92 9.27
CA ASN A 60 9.54 7.75 9.80
C ASN A 60 8.53 6.61 10.08
N PRO A 61 8.70 5.40 9.51
CA PRO A 61 7.83 4.27 9.81
C PRO A 61 7.92 3.76 11.26
N PHE A 62 9.02 4.06 11.97
CA PHE A 62 9.25 3.59 13.34
C PHE A 62 8.54 4.43 14.41
N ASP A 63 8.27 5.71 14.12
CA ASP A 63 7.71 6.65 15.12
C ASP A 63 6.26 7.00 14.82
N GLN A 64 5.80 6.77 13.59
CA GLN A 64 4.48 7.22 13.12
C GLN A 64 3.65 6.06 12.57
N PRO A 65 2.35 5.99 12.90
CA PRO A 65 1.43 5.02 12.32
C PRO A 65 1.29 5.19 10.80
N PRO A 66 0.89 4.13 10.08
CA PRO A 66 0.81 4.16 8.62
C PRO A 66 -0.42 4.90 8.12
N TYR A 67 -0.29 5.44 6.91
CA TYR A 67 -1.41 5.65 6.00
C TYR A 67 -1.48 4.46 5.04
N ALA A 68 -2.68 4.01 4.71
CA ALA A 68 -2.86 2.94 3.75
C ALA A 68 -4.09 3.12 2.86
N LEU A 69 -4.11 2.42 1.74
CA LEU A 69 -5.21 2.34 0.80
C LEU A 69 -5.44 0.87 0.45
N PHE A 70 -6.61 0.36 0.80
CA PHE A 70 -7.11 -0.90 0.28
C PHE A 70 -7.78 -0.64 -1.07
N VAL A 71 -7.39 -1.41 -2.08
CA VAL A 71 -7.96 -1.34 -3.42
C VAL A 71 -8.48 -2.69 -3.82
N GLY A 72 -9.78 -2.76 -4.09
CA GLY A 72 -10.41 -3.99 -4.59
C GLY A 72 -9.94 -4.32 -6.01
N ARG A 73 -10.33 -5.50 -6.49
CA ARG A 73 -10.02 -5.93 -7.87
C ARG A 73 -10.58 -5.02 -8.95
N SER A 74 -9.92 -5.06 -10.10
CA SER A 74 -10.35 -4.43 -11.36
C SER A 74 -10.46 -2.90 -11.27
N ASN A 75 -9.59 -2.28 -10.49
CA ASN A 75 -9.36 -0.84 -10.42
C ASN A 75 -8.00 -0.46 -11.00
N ARG A 76 -7.93 0.72 -11.60
CA ARG A 76 -6.69 1.44 -11.91
C ARG A 76 -6.38 2.43 -10.80
N ILE A 77 -5.13 2.49 -10.37
CA ILE A 77 -4.66 3.44 -9.35
C ILE A 77 -3.47 4.21 -9.89
N GLY A 78 -3.47 5.52 -9.66
CA GLY A 78 -2.36 6.42 -9.89
C GLY A 78 -1.79 6.92 -8.58
N PHE A 79 -0.47 7.12 -8.55
CA PHE A 79 0.27 7.72 -7.45
C PHE A 79 1.03 8.93 -7.95
N ARG A 80 1.07 9.98 -7.15
CA ARG A 80 1.92 11.16 -7.36
C ARG A 80 2.61 11.51 -6.05
N ALA A 81 3.92 11.40 -6.04
CA ALA A 81 4.74 11.80 -4.89
C ALA A 81 4.73 13.33 -4.76
N ARG A 82 4.31 13.84 -3.59
CA ARG A 82 4.45 15.25 -3.19
C ARG A 82 5.86 15.49 -2.66
N GLU A 83 6.41 14.47 -2.00
CA GLU A 83 7.80 14.35 -1.57
C GLU A 83 8.34 12.96 -1.95
N ALA A 84 9.66 12.75 -1.83
CA ALA A 84 10.23 11.42 -2.04
C ALA A 84 9.52 10.40 -1.15
N SER A 85 8.95 9.37 -1.76
CA SER A 85 8.01 8.46 -1.11
C SER A 85 8.34 7.01 -1.39
N LEU A 86 8.15 6.17 -0.38
CA LEU A 86 8.28 4.73 -0.45
C LEU A 86 6.95 4.09 -0.06
N LEU A 87 6.37 3.33 -0.99
CA LEU A 87 5.12 2.61 -0.81
C LEU A 87 5.41 1.10 -0.79
N GLY A 88 4.83 0.39 0.18
CA GLY A 88 4.72 -1.06 0.16
C GLY A 88 3.40 -1.49 -0.48
N ILE A 89 3.42 -2.47 -1.36
CA ILE A 89 2.23 -2.94 -2.09
C ILE A 89 2.13 -4.45 -1.91
N GLY A 90 1.21 -4.87 -1.03
CA GLY A 90 0.77 -6.24 -0.92
C GLY A 90 -0.34 -6.54 -1.92
N SER A 91 -0.38 -7.76 -2.47
CA SER A 91 -1.39 -8.17 -3.43
C SER A 91 -1.81 -9.63 -3.27
N ALA A 92 -3.12 -9.88 -3.30
CA ALA A 92 -3.73 -11.21 -3.22
C ALA A 92 -4.79 -11.41 -4.33
N PRO A 93 -5.01 -12.64 -4.86
CA PRO A 93 -6.14 -12.89 -5.76
C PRO A 93 -7.44 -12.57 -5.04
N ALA A 94 -8.41 -11.99 -5.74
CA ALA A 94 -9.71 -11.66 -5.17
C ALA A 94 -10.82 -12.29 -6.00
N ALA A 95 -11.59 -13.21 -5.41
CA ALA A 95 -12.75 -13.81 -6.08
C ALA A 95 -13.92 -12.81 -6.23
N ARG A 96 -14.00 -11.80 -5.35
CA ARG A 96 -15.08 -10.81 -5.28
C ARG A 96 -14.51 -9.40 -5.30
N ARG A 97 -15.34 -8.43 -5.68
CA ARG A 97 -15.00 -7.00 -5.59
C ARG A 97 -15.47 -6.46 -4.26
N PHE A 98 -14.55 -5.89 -3.49
CA PHE A 98 -14.82 -5.11 -2.29
C PHE A 98 -14.67 -3.60 -2.59
N ALA A 99 -15.26 -2.78 -1.73
CA ALA A 99 -15.12 -1.33 -1.82
C ALA A 99 -13.70 -0.90 -1.46
N ASN A 100 -13.19 0.12 -2.15
CA ASN A 100 -11.91 0.71 -1.81
C ASN A 100 -12.01 1.42 -0.46
N SER A 101 -10.94 1.42 0.33
CA SER A 101 -10.94 2.04 1.65
C SER A 101 -9.62 2.76 1.90
N TYR A 102 -9.71 4.04 2.22
CA TYR A 102 -8.60 4.81 2.75
C TYR A 102 -8.52 4.60 4.26
N ILE A 103 -7.32 4.34 4.75
CA ILE A 103 -7.03 4.00 6.15
C ILE A 103 -6.06 5.05 6.68
N THR A 104 -6.55 5.89 7.58
CA THR A 104 -5.75 6.90 8.29
C THR A 104 -5.10 6.32 9.54
N PRO A 105 -4.05 6.97 10.07
CA PRO A 105 -3.46 6.68 11.37
C PRO A 105 -4.46 6.37 12.49
N GLU A 106 -5.53 7.14 12.60
CA GLU A 106 -6.51 7.04 13.68
C GLU A 106 -7.36 5.76 13.60
N GLN A 107 -7.43 5.15 12.42
CA GLN A 107 -8.17 3.89 12.19
C GLN A 107 -7.31 2.66 12.46
N VAL A 108 -6.00 2.83 12.68
CA VAL A 108 -5.07 1.71 12.91
C VAL A 108 -5.10 1.31 14.38
N ALA A 109 -5.61 0.12 14.65
CA ALA A 109 -5.55 -0.47 15.98
C ALA A 109 -4.13 -0.96 16.29
N THR A 110 -3.63 -0.66 17.49
CA THR A 110 -2.35 -1.13 17.99
C THR A 110 -2.54 -2.23 19.03
N GLY A 111 -1.55 -3.12 19.14
CA GLY A 111 -1.52 -4.16 20.15
C GLY A 111 -0.09 -4.51 20.52
N GLU A 112 0.25 -4.36 21.79
CA GLU A 112 1.55 -4.76 22.32
C GLU A 112 1.58 -6.28 22.54
N ARG A 113 2.68 -6.93 22.16
CA ARG A 113 2.89 -8.38 22.25
C ARG A 113 4.34 -8.67 22.61
N GLY A 114 4.55 -9.68 23.46
CA GLY A 114 5.86 -10.02 24.00
C GLY A 114 6.28 -9.13 25.17
N THR A 115 7.34 -9.53 25.85
CA THR A 115 8.02 -8.76 26.91
C THR A 115 9.50 -9.08 26.78
N ASP A 116 10.32 -8.06 26.51
CA ASP A 116 11.78 -8.20 26.31
C ASP A 116 12.18 -9.27 25.26
N ASN A 117 13.45 -9.70 25.26
CA ASN A 117 14.02 -10.71 24.35
C ASN A 117 14.11 -12.09 24.98
#